data_AF-A0A3A8YZZ0-F1
#
_entry.id   AF-A0A3A8YZZ0-F1
#
_cell.length_a   1.000
_cell.length_b   1.000
_cell.length_c   1.000
_cell.angle_alpha   90.00
_cell.angle_beta   90.00
_cell.angle_gamma   90.00
#
_symmetry.space_group_name_H-M   'P 1'
#
loop_
_entity.id
_entity.type
_entity.pdbx_description
1 polymer ?
#
loop_
_entity_poly.entity_id
_entity_poly.type
_entity_poly.pdbx_seq_one_letter_code
_entity_poly.pdbx_strand_id
1 'polypeptide(L)'
;MFLFTSDYRTGIPEIDKEHEYLFQLLNNAIRSLNKEQAAIQDLAADLIGDLKNYALNHFAHEEAYMKKINDPELPRQKREHAAFTQKMNDFTIDDSLKVRDVEELLQYIVRWLFSHILASDMMIGKIQTDPFTFTAKYMTNIASIDEEHKTLFGIVRQANDLIHAEYLHDKYDEIMKILEELKDYTNKHFQHEEEYMESIQYPKLDAQKRAHTAFIEKLVDINIHELDDIDNNQQQYLEELIDYLLSWLSEHILKADCLIPEWEKEQKQNG
;
A
#
# COMPACT_ATOMS: atom_id res chain seq x y z
N MET A 1 19.26 -24.32 0.37
CA MET A 1 18.54 -24.58 1.62
C MET A 1 18.36 -23.25 2.32
N PHE A 2 17.12 -22.82 2.56
CA PHE A 2 16.81 -21.57 3.23
C PHE A 2 17.07 -21.68 4.74
N LEU A 3 17.54 -20.61 5.36
CA LEU A 3 17.76 -20.53 6.80
C LEU A 3 16.88 -19.44 7.39
N PHE A 4 16.13 -19.78 8.43
CA PHE A 4 15.38 -18.79 9.20
C PHE A 4 16.33 -18.06 10.15
N THR A 5 16.63 -16.80 9.86
CA THR A 5 17.45 -15.90 10.68
C THR A 5 16.60 -14.91 11.47
N SER A 6 17.24 -14.11 12.32
CA SER A 6 16.57 -13.03 13.06
C SER A 6 15.88 -12.00 12.17
N ASP A 7 16.28 -11.88 10.91
CA ASP A 7 15.76 -10.86 9.98
C ASP A 7 14.32 -11.15 9.53
N TYR A 8 13.82 -12.37 9.79
CA TYR A 8 12.45 -12.79 9.46
C TYR A 8 11.55 -12.89 10.71
N ARG A 9 12.02 -12.38 11.85
CA ARG A 9 11.25 -12.37 13.11
C ARG A 9 10.45 -11.08 13.23
N THR A 10 9.14 -11.21 13.18
CA THR A 10 8.17 -10.15 13.44
C THR A 10 8.21 -9.70 14.91
N GLY A 11 8.67 -10.59 15.81
CA GLY A 11 8.58 -10.40 17.26
C GLY A 11 7.26 -10.87 17.85
N ILE A 12 6.36 -11.43 17.03
CA ILE A 12 5.09 -12.05 17.43
C ILE A 12 5.33 -13.57 17.52
N PRO A 13 5.39 -14.19 18.71
CA PRO A 13 5.90 -15.56 18.86
C PRO A 13 5.14 -16.63 18.07
N GLU A 14 3.83 -16.44 17.87
CA GLU A 14 2.99 -17.36 17.09
C GLU A 14 3.34 -17.30 15.60
N ILE A 15 3.39 -16.10 15.03
CA ILE A 15 3.75 -15.84 13.62
C ILE A 15 5.19 -16.27 13.33
N ASP A 16 6.14 -15.94 14.23
CA ASP A 16 7.54 -16.34 14.07
C ASP A 16 7.71 -17.87 14.00
N LYS A 17 6.93 -18.62 14.78
CA LYS A 17 6.95 -20.08 14.77
C LYS A 17 6.39 -20.65 13.46
N GLU A 18 5.39 -19.99 12.89
CA GLU A 18 4.82 -20.35 11.60
C GLU A 18 5.81 -20.08 10.46
N HIS A 19 6.50 -18.93 10.47
CA HIS A 19 7.58 -18.68 9.51
C HIS A 19 8.68 -19.74 9.61
N GLU A 20 9.10 -20.13 10.81
CA GLU A 20 10.06 -21.22 10.99
C GLU A 20 9.59 -22.53 10.34
N TYR A 21 8.30 -22.86 10.49
CA TYR A 21 7.70 -24.05 9.88
C TYR A 21 7.66 -23.95 8.35
N LEU A 22 7.31 -22.78 7.81
CA LEU A 22 7.33 -22.53 6.36
C LEU A 22 8.70 -22.77 5.74
N PHE A 23 9.77 -22.28 6.37
CA PHE A 23 11.13 -22.51 5.89
C PHE A 23 11.47 -24.01 5.90
N GLN A 24 10.98 -24.78 6.88
CA GLN A 24 11.14 -26.23 6.92
C GLN A 24 10.38 -26.91 5.77
N LEU A 25 9.13 -26.49 5.52
CA LEU A 25 8.29 -26.97 4.43
C LEU A 25 8.97 -26.76 3.07
N LEU A 26 9.46 -25.54 2.78
CA LEU A 26 10.14 -25.23 1.52
C LEU A 26 11.43 -26.04 1.35
N ASN A 27 12.22 -26.20 2.42
CA ASN A 27 13.43 -27.02 2.40
C ASN A 27 13.13 -28.50 2.19
N ASN A 28 12.03 -29.01 2.73
CA ASN A 28 11.57 -30.38 2.50
C ASN A 28 11.18 -30.58 1.04
N ALA A 29 10.41 -29.64 0.47
CA ALA A 29 10.00 -29.67 -0.94
C ALA A 29 11.20 -29.69 -1.89
N ILE A 30 12.17 -28.79 -1.69
CA ILE A 30 13.41 -28.76 -2.48
C ILE A 30 14.20 -30.06 -2.36
N ARG A 31 14.29 -30.65 -1.15
CA ARG A 31 14.99 -31.93 -0.97
C ARG A 31 14.28 -33.08 -1.68
N SER A 32 12.96 -33.08 -1.68
CA SER A 32 12.17 -34.13 -2.33
C SER A 32 12.21 -34.03 -3.86
N LEU A 33 12.24 -32.82 -4.43
CA LEU A 33 12.44 -32.63 -5.88
C LEU A 33 13.77 -33.19 -6.38
N ASN A 34 14.83 -33.11 -5.57
CA ASN A 34 16.17 -33.57 -5.94
C ASN A 34 16.36 -35.09 -5.87
N LYS A 35 15.31 -35.89 -5.59
CA LYS A 35 15.40 -37.37 -5.53
C LYS A 35 15.02 -38.00 -6.87
N GLU A 36 15.87 -38.88 -7.41
CA GLU A 36 15.70 -39.54 -8.72
C GLU A 36 14.45 -40.43 -8.88
N GLN A 37 13.68 -40.71 -7.83
CA GLN A 37 12.47 -41.56 -7.86
C GLN A 37 11.19 -40.86 -7.35
N ALA A 38 11.17 -39.54 -7.18
CA ALA A 38 9.95 -38.87 -6.72
C ALA A 38 8.83 -38.96 -7.78
N ALA A 39 7.67 -39.50 -7.40
CA ALA A 39 6.45 -39.34 -8.18
C ALA A 39 6.05 -37.87 -8.13
N ILE A 40 6.19 -37.17 -9.25
CA ILE A 40 6.08 -35.70 -9.28
C ILE A 40 4.67 -35.22 -8.90
N GLN A 41 3.64 -35.99 -9.25
CA GLN A 41 2.25 -35.73 -8.88
C GLN A 41 2.04 -35.83 -7.37
N ASP A 42 2.53 -36.88 -6.73
CA ASP A 42 2.43 -37.06 -5.28
C ASP A 42 3.19 -35.94 -4.55
N LEU A 43 4.40 -35.61 -5.03
CA LEU A 43 5.19 -34.52 -4.49
C LEU A 43 4.48 -33.16 -4.60
N ALA A 44 3.88 -32.88 -5.75
CA ALA A 44 3.12 -31.65 -5.97
C ALA A 44 1.86 -31.62 -5.09
N ALA A 45 1.18 -32.76 -4.93
CA ALA A 45 -0.02 -32.87 -4.10
C ALA A 45 0.31 -32.60 -2.61
N ASP A 46 1.37 -33.23 -2.10
CA ASP A 46 1.85 -33.01 -0.74
C ASP A 46 2.25 -31.55 -0.53
N LEU A 47 3.06 -30.98 -1.44
CA LEU A 47 3.50 -29.59 -1.36
C LEU A 47 2.33 -28.61 -1.32
N ILE A 48 1.37 -28.76 -2.23
CA ILE A 48 0.22 -27.87 -2.32
C ILE A 48 -0.70 -28.05 -1.11
N GLY A 49 -0.91 -29.30 -0.67
CA GLY A 49 -1.68 -29.59 0.54
C GLY A 49 -1.08 -28.92 1.76
N ASP A 50 0.23 -29.07 1.97
CA ASP A 50 0.95 -28.47 3.09
C ASP A 50 0.93 -26.93 3.02
N LEU A 51 1.11 -26.34 1.83
CA LEU A 51 1.05 -24.89 1.65
C LEU A 51 -0.33 -24.31 1.88
N LYS A 52 -1.39 -24.99 1.41
CA LYS A 52 -2.77 -24.57 1.66
C LYS A 52 -3.10 -24.61 3.15
N ASN A 53 -2.68 -25.67 3.84
CA ASN A 53 -2.85 -25.79 5.29
C ASN A 53 -2.06 -24.72 6.04
N TYR A 54 -0.81 -24.48 5.64
CA TYR A 54 0.01 -23.40 6.20
C TYR A 54 -0.68 -22.05 6.02
N ALA A 55 -0.97 -21.67 4.77
CA ALA A 55 -1.58 -20.39 4.41
C ALA A 55 -2.88 -20.15 5.17
N LEU A 56 -3.76 -21.15 5.21
CA LEU A 56 -5.05 -21.04 5.91
C LEU A 56 -4.90 -20.69 7.39
N ASN A 57 -3.96 -21.34 8.10
CA ASN A 57 -3.78 -21.12 9.53
C ASN A 57 -2.99 -19.84 9.80
N HIS A 58 -1.88 -19.67 9.10
CA HIS A 58 -0.96 -18.54 9.28
C HIS A 58 -1.65 -17.21 9.00
N PHE A 59 -2.28 -17.07 7.83
CA PHE A 59 -3.01 -15.85 7.47
C PHE A 59 -4.16 -15.57 8.44
N ALA A 60 -4.84 -16.60 8.95
CA ALA A 60 -5.89 -16.41 9.94
C ALA A 60 -5.35 -15.85 11.28
N HIS A 61 -4.20 -16.34 11.75
CA HIS A 61 -3.56 -15.83 12.96
C HIS A 61 -3.01 -14.42 12.78
N GLU A 62 -2.33 -14.16 11.66
CA GLU A 62 -1.81 -12.85 11.30
C GLU A 62 -2.91 -11.80 11.19
N GLU A 63 -3.95 -12.07 10.40
CA GLU A 63 -5.09 -11.16 10.24
C GLU A 63 -5.83 -10.92 11.57
N ALA A 64 -5.95 -11.94 12.42
CA ALA A 64 -6.54 -11.80 13.73
C ALA A 64 -5.67 -10.91 14.65
N TYR A 65 -4.35 -11.06 14.59
CA TYR A 65 -3.42 -10.21 15.33
C TYR A 65 -3.47 -8.77 14.86
N MET A 66 -3.34 -8.53 13.55
CA MET A 66 -3.46 -7.22 12.92
C MET A 66 -4.78 -6.55 13.27
N LYS A 67 -5.90 -7.27 13.20
CA LYS A 67 -7.21 -6.77 13.60
C LYS A 67 -7.25 -6.34 15.07
N LYS A 68 -6.61 -7.12 15.96
CA LYS A 68 -6.55 -6.81 17.40
C LYS A 68 -5.81 -5.50 17.68
N ILE A 69 -4.77 -5.19 16.91
CA ILE A 69 -3.99 -3.95 17.07
C ILE A 69 -4.51 -2.80 16.20
N ASN A 70 -5.59 -3.01 15.45
CA ASN A 70 -6.10 -2.09 14.42
C ASN A 70 -5.01 -1.70 13.41
N ASP A 71 -4.25 -2.70 12.94
CA ASP A 71 -3.19 -2.47 11.98
C ASP A 71 -3.77 -1.93 10.66
N PRO A 72 -3.31 -0.78 10.17
CA PRO A 72 -3.84 -0.17 8.96
C PRO A 72 -3.55 -0.99 7.69
N GLU A 73 -2.56 -1.88 7.71
CA GLU A 73 -2.19 -2.72 6.56
C GLU A 73 -3.08 -3.96 6.42
N LEU A 74 -3.95 -4.25 7.40
CA LEU A 74 -4.81 -5.44 7.40
C LEU A 74 -5.62 -5.62 6.09
N PRO A 75 -6.25 -4.57 5.52
CA PRO A 75 -6.97 -4.72 4.26
C PRO A 75 -6.06 -5.07 3.07
N ARG A 76 -4.82 -4.56 3.05
CA ARG A 76 -3.85 -4.89 2.00
C ARG A 76 -3.41 -6.35 2.12
N GLN A 77 -2.91 -6.75 3.29
CA GLN A 77 -2.39 -8.12 3.48
C GLN A 77 -3.47 -9.18 3.25
N LYS A 78 -4.73 -8.92 3.64
CA LYS A 78 -5.87 -9.80 3.31
C LYS A 78 -6.04 -10.09 1.82
N ARG A 79 -5.79 -9.09 0.96
CA ARG A 79 -5.87 -9.26 -0.50
C ARG A 79 -4.70 -10.11 -0.99
N GLU A 80 -3.49 -9.82 -0.51
CA GLU A 80 -2.30 -10.62 -0.81
C GLU A 80 -2.50 -12.10 -0.43
N HIS A 81 -3.06 -12.36 0.76
CA HIS A 81 -3.41 -13.70 1.25
C HIS A 81 -4.45 -14.40 0.37
N ALA A 82 -5.49 -13.67 -0.05
CA ALA A 82 -6.52 -14.19 -0.93
C ALA A 82 -5.94 -14.55 -2.31
N ALA A 83 -5.12 -13.68 -2.90
CA ALA A 83 -4.45 -13.89 -4.17
C ALA A 83 -3.50 -15.10 -4.12
N PHE A 84 -2.71 -15.23 -3.06
CA PHE A 84 -1.85 -16.40 -2.84
C PHE A 84 -2.68 -17.69 -2.74
N THR A 85 -3.75 -17.66 -1.94
CA THR A 85 -4.64 -18.81 -1.76
C THR A 85 -5.29 -19.21 -3.08
N GLN A 86 -5.73 -18.25 -3.89
CA GLN A 86 -6.27 -18.50 -5.22
C GLN A 86 -5.22 -19.12 -6.14
N LYS A 87 -3.99 -18.60 -6.17
CA LYS A 87 -2.89 -19.17 -6.96
C LYS A 87 -2.59 -20.62 -6.61
N MET A 88 -2.65 -20.99 -5.32
CA MET A 88 -2.50 -22.38 -4.88
C MET A 88 -3.70 -23.27 -5.27
N ASN A 89 -4.90 -22.69 -5.37
CA ASN A 89 -6.10 -23.41 -5.80
C ASN A 89 -6.14 -23.65 -7.32
N ASP A 90 -5.60 -22.71 -8.10
CA ASP A 90 -5.57 -22.78 -9.55
C ASP A 90 -4.48 -23.72 -10.10
N PHE A 91 -3.51 -24.11 -9.25
CA PHE A 91 -2.49 -25.06 -9.68
C PHE A 91 -3.08 -26.47 -9.86
N THR A 92 -3.03 -26.97 -11.09
CA THR A 92 -3.58 -28.26 -11.49
C THR A 92 -2.53 -29.35 -11.45
N ILE A 93 -2.88 -30.49 -10.86
CA ILE A 93 -2.08 -31.72 -10.89
C ILE A 93 -2.75 -32.71 -11.82
N ASP A 94 -2.10 -33.06 -12.92
CA ASP A 94 -2.55 -34.07 -13.88
C ASP A 94 -1.36 -34.89 -14.43
N ASP A 95 -1.65 -35.82 -15.35
CA ASP A 95 -0.66 -36.70 -15.96
C ASP A 95 0.39 -35.95 -16.82
N SER A 96 0.13 -34.69 -17.19
CA SER A 96 1.03 -33.86 -17.98
C SER A 96 2.05 -33.08 -17.14
N LEU A 97 1.88 -33.07 -15.81
CA LEU A 97 2.74 -32.36 -14.86
C LEU A 97 4.20 -32.80 -14.96
N LYS A 98 5.11 -31.83 -15.06
CA LYS A 98 6.56 -32.04 -15.14
C LYS A 98 7.25 -31.44 -13.92
N VAL A 99 8.48 -31.90 -13.70
CA VAL A 99 9.37 -31.37 -12.66
C VAL A 99 9.51 -29.85 -12.77
N ARG A 100 9.66 -29.34 -14.00
CA ARG A 100 9.78 -27.90 -14.27
C ARG A 100 8.58 -27.10 -13.76
N ASP A 101 7.36 -27.62 -13.85
CA ASP A 101 6.16 -26.90 -13.41
C ASP A 101 6.17 -26.74 -11.87
N VAL A 102 6.64 -27.76 -11.16
CA VAL A 102 6.80 -27.73 -9.70
C VAL A 102 7.99 -26.84 -9.28
N GLU A 103 9.07 -26.81 -10.06
CA GLU A 103 10.17 -25.87 -9.86
C GLU A 103 9.74 -24.41 -10.04
N GLU A 104 8.96 -24.11 -11.08
CA GLU A 104 8.39 -22.77 -11.32
C GLU A 104 7.43 -22.37 -10.20
N LEU A 105 6.57 -23.29 -9.75
CA LEU A 105 5.70 -23.09 -8.59
C LEU A 105 6.52 -22.76 -7.33
N LEU A 106 7.57 -23.54 -7.02
CA LEU A 106 8.43 -23.27 -5.87
C LEU A 106 9.15 -21.93 -5.97
N GLN A 107 9.66 -21.55 -7.14
CA GLN A 107 10.30 -20.25 -7.34
C GLN A 107 9.31 -19.11 -7.08
N TYR A 108 8.06 -19.24 -7.56
CA TYR A 108 7.00 -18.29 -7.27
C TYR A 108 6.71 -18.20 -5.76
N ILE A 109 6.52 -19.34 -5.09
CA ILE A 109 6.20 -19.40 -3.65
C ILE A 109 7.32 -18.77 -2.83
N VAL A 110 8.57 -19.16 -3.09
CA VAL A 110 9.75 -18.58 -2.43
C VAL A 110 9.76 -17.06 -2.63
N ARG A 111 9.68 -16.59 -3.87
CA ARG A 111 9.73 -15.15 -4.16
C ARG A 111 8.59 -14.39 -3.46
N TRP A 112 7.37 -14.90 -3.54
CA TRP A 112 6.20 -14.26 -2.94
C TRP A 112 6.33 -14.20 -1.42
N LEU A 113 6.63 -15.32 -0.77
CA LEU A 113 6.72 -15.40 0.70
C LEU A 113 7.87 -14.56 1.26
N PHE A 114 9.05 -14.60 0.63
CA PHE A 114 10.16 -13.76 1.09
C PHE A 114 9.84 -12.27 0.93
N SER A 115 9.19 -11.89 -0.18
CA SER A 115 8.76 -10.51 -0.40
C SER A 115 7.70 -10.10 0.62
N HIS A 116 6.71 -10.95 0.87
CA HIS A 116 5.61 -10.70 1.80
C HIS A 116 6.12 -10.61 3.24
N ILE A 117 6.85 -11.62 3.74
CA ILE A 117 7.41 -11.61 5.10
C ILE A 117 8.23 -10.34 5.34
N LEU A 118 9.15 -10.00 4.43
CA LEU A 118 10.06 -8.87 4.61
C LEU A 118 9.37 -7.50 4.45
N ALA A 119 8.41 -7.36 3.53
CA ALA A 119 7.77 -6.08 3.22
C ALA A 119 6.47 -5.84 4.01
N SER A 120 5.75 -6.90 4.38
CA SER A 120 4.43 -6.88 5.00
C SER A 120 4.51 -7.31 6.47
N ASP A 121 4.78 -8.58 6.76
CA ASP A 121 4.59 -9.18 8.10
C ASP A 121 5.55 -8.55 9.12
N MET A 122 6.78 -8.27 8.68
CA MET A 122 7.79 -7.58 9.49
C MET A 122 7.40 -6.15 9.84
N MET A 123 6.44 -5.55 9.14
CA MET A 123 5.92 -4.20 9.41
C MET A 123 4.68 -4.19 10.31
N ILE A 124 4.13 -5.36 10.67
CA ILE A 124 2.97 -5.46 11.56
C ILE A 124 3.24 -4.73 12.87
N GLY A 125 2.32 -3.84 13.23
CA GLY A 125 2.37 -2.99 14.41
C GLY A 125 3.46 -1.91 14.38
N LYS A 126 4.24 -1.81 13.31
CA LYS A 126 5.23 -0.73 13.11
C LYS A 126 4.63 0.47 12.40
N ILE A 127 3.61 0.27 11.57
CA ILE A 127 2.81 1.34 10.96
C ILE A 127 1.74 1.77 11.96
N GLN A 128 2.02 2.83 12.71
CA GLN A 128 1.14 3.29 13.81
C GLN A 128 -0.11 4.02 13.35
N THR A 129 -0.14 4.54 12.12
CA THR A 129 -1.28 5.28 11.57
C THR A 129 -1.38 5.03 10.07
N ASP A 130 -2.58 4.70 9.60
CA ASP A 130 -2.91 4.66 8.18
C ASP A 130 -2.48 5.98 7.51
N PRO A 131 -1.53 5.95 6.55
CA PRO A 131 -1.01 7.15 5.92
C PRO A 131 -2.07 7.93 5.13
N PHE A 132 -3.16 7.26 4.74
CA PHE A 132 -4.29 7.83 4.00
C PHE A 132 -5.37 8.42 4.94
N THR A 133 -5.12 8.51 6.24
CA THR A 133 -6.09 9.05 7.21
C THR A 133 -5.71 10.45 7.66
N PHE A 134 -6.66 11.38 7.50
CA PHE A 134 -6.60 12.67 8.17
C PHE A 134 -6.69 12.47 9.69
N THR A 135 -5.64 12.85 10.41
CA THR A 135 -5.51 12.70 11.86
C THR A 135 -5.29 14.06 12.52
N ALA A 136 -5.35 14.11 13.85
CA ALA A 136 -5.20 15.36 14.61
C ALA A 136 -3.91 16.16 14.30
N LYS A 137 -2.85 15.51 13.81
CA LYS A 137 -1.61 16.20 13.40
C LYS A 137 -1.81 17.15 12.22
N TYR A 138 -2.81 16.91 11.38
CA TYR A 138 -3.08 17.71 10.18
C TYR A 138 -4.16 18.78 10.41
N MET A 139 -4.63 18.98 11.65
CA MET A 139 -5.65 19.97 11.95
C MET A 139 -5.06 21.38 11.94
N THR A 140 -5.61 22.22 11.07
CA THR A 140 -5.37 23.67 11.05
C THR A 140 -6.24 24.39 12.08
N ASN A 141 -7.32 23.78 12.59
CA ASN A 141 -8.34 24.45 13.40
C ASN A 141 -9.16 25.50 12.62
N ILE A 142 -9.06 25.50 11.29
CA ILE A 142 -9.96 26.23 10.39
C ILE A 142 -10.92 25.18 9.84
N ALA A 143 -12.13 25.11 10.41
CA ALA A 143 -13.04 23.98 10.21
C ALA A 143 -13.31 23.67 8.72
N SER A 144 -13.44 24.69 7.88
CA SER A 144 -13.67 24.50 6.45
C SER A 144 -12.47 23.89 5.72
N ILE A 145 -11.26 24.34 6.04
CA ILE A 145 -10.00 23.82 5.48
C ILE A 145 -9.75 22.39 5.96
N ASP A 146 -10.04 22.10 7.24
CA ASP A 146 -9.90 20.74 7.78
C ASP A 146 -10.86 19.74 7.10
N GLU A 147 -12.07 20.14 6.71
CA GLU A 147 -12.98 19.29 5.93
C GLU A 147 -12.52 19.09 4.48
N GLU A 148 -11.89 20.10 3.88
CA GLU A 148 -11.28 19.98 2.54
C GLU A 148 -10.08 19.04 2.56
N HIS A 149 -9.20 19.13 3.56
CA HIS A 149 -8.11 18.19 3.75
C HIS A 149 -8.62 16.75 3.91
N LYS A 150 -9.66 16.52 4.72
CA LYS A 150 -10.28 15.18 4.83
C LYS A 150 -10.73 14.63 3.48
N THR A 151 -11.29 15.50 2.63
CA THR A 151 -11.72 15.11 1.28
C THR A 151 -10.52 14.77 0.40
N LEU A 152 -9.44 15.56 0.44
CA LEU A 152 -8.19 15.26 -0.27
C LEU A 152 -7.59 13.92 0.16
N PHE A 153 -7.49 13.64 1.47
CA PHE A 153 -7.07 12.33 1.98
C PHE A 153 -8.00 11.21 1.51
N GLY A 154 -9.30 11.49 1.37
CA GLY A 154 -10.29 10.59 0.77
C GLY A 154 -9.99 10.26 -0.69
N ILE A 155 -9.64 11.25 -1.52
CA ILE A 155 -9.28 11.05 -2.92
C ILE A 155 -7.99 10.21 -3.03
N VAL A 156 -6.98 10.50 -2.22
CA VAL A 156 -5.73 9.69 -2.19
C VAL A 156 -6.02 8.25 -1.74
N ARG A 157 -6.96 8.05 -0.81
CA ARG A 157 -7.43 6.71 -0.45
C ARG A 157 -8.11 5.98 -1.61
N GLN A 158 -8.92 6.66 -2.41
CA GLN A 158 -9.53 6.05 -3.61
C GLN A 158 -8.45 5.56 -4.59
N ALA A 159 -7.37 6.33 -4.78
CA ALA A 159 -6.22 5.91 -5.58
C ALA A 159 -5.59 4.63 -5.00
N ASN A 160 -5.40 4.57 -3.69
CA ASN A 160 -4.91 3.38 -3.01
C ASN A 160 -5.86 2.19 -3.20
N ASP A 161 -7.16 2.39 -3.05
CA ASP A 161 -8.13 1.31 -3.22
C ASP A 161 -8.12 0.76 -4.66
N LEU A 162 -7.87 1.62 -5.66
CA LEU A 162 -7.73 1.23 -7.07
C LEU A 162 -6.45 0.43 -7.36
N ILE A 163 -5.31 0.76 -6.73
CA ILE A 163 -4.09 -0.06 -6.78
C ILE A 163 -4.42 -1.51 -6.50
N HIS A 164 -5.24 -1.71 -5.48
CA HIS A 164 -5.54 -3.03 -4.96
C HIS A 164 -6.85 -3.63 -5.51
N ALA A 165 -7.40 -3.07 -6.59
CA ALA A 165 -8.56 -3.62 -7.29
C ALA A 165 -8.12 -4.74 -8.25
N GLU A 166 -7.79 -5.92 -7.71
CA GLU A 166 -7.18 -7.05 -8.45
C GLU A 166 -8.05 -7.64 -9.58
N TYR A 167 -9.37 -7.46 -9.50
CA TYR A 167 -10.30 -7.94 -10.52
C TYR A 167 -10.55 -6.93 -11.65
N LEU A 168 -10.00 -5.72 -11.54
CA LEU A 168 -10.06 -4.72 -12.59
C LEU A 168 -8.87 -4.93 -13.53
N HIS A 169 -9.11 -5.55 -14.68
CA HIS A 169 -8.06 -5.86 -15.65
C HIS A 169 -7.48 -4.60 -16.31
N ASP A 170 -8.28 -3.54 -16.37
CA ASP A 170 -7.89 -2.23 -16.88
C ASP A 170 -8.38 -1.15 -15.89
N LYS A 171 -7.42 -0.42 -15.31
CA LYS A 171 -7.65 0.66 -14.34
C LYS A 171 -7.61 2.04 -14.98
N TYR A 172 -7.35 2.16 -16.29
CA TYR A 172 -7.14 3.44 -16.97
C TYR A 172 -8.28 4.44 -16.72
N ASP A 173 -9.53 4.04 -16.97
CA ASP A 173 -10.70 4.93 -16.82
C ASP A 173 -10.87 5.42 -15.37
N GLU A 174 -10.58 4.57 -14.39
CA GLU A 174 -10.66 4.94 -12.97
C GLU A 174 -9.48 5.82 -12.55
N ILE A 175 -8.27 5.58 -13.07
CA ILE A 175 -7.10 6.44 -12.88
C ILE A 175 -7.42 7.85 -13.39
N MET A 176 -7.96 7.96 -14.60
CA MET A 176 -8.29 9.25 -15.22
C MET A 176 -9.35 10.01 -14.41
N LYS A 177 -10.37 9.33 -13.90
CA LYS A 177 -11.39 9.93 -13.02
C LYS A 177 -10.78 10.46 -11.73
N ILE A 178 -9.90 9.70 -11.09
CA ILE A 178 -9.24 10.11 -9.84
C ILE A 178 -8.33 11.32 -10.10
N LEU A 179 -7.58 11.33 -11.20
CA LEU A 179 -6.73 12.47 -11.56
C LEU A 179 -7.55 13.74 -11.84
N GLU A 180 -8.69 13.61 -12.52
CA GLU A 180 -9.61 14.72 -12.78
C GLU A 180 -10.22 15.24 -11.47
N GLU A 181 -10.74 14.34 -10.62
CA GLU A 181 -11.30 14.69 -9.31
C GLU A 181 -10.25 15.38 -8.42
N LEU A 182 -9.04 14.82 -8.33
CA LEU A 182 -7.94 15.37 -7.55
C LEU A 182 -7.57 16.78 -8.04
N LYS A 183 -7.42 16.96 -9.35
CA LYS A 183 -7.08 18.25 -9.94
C LYS A 183 -8.17 19.30 -9.67
N ASP A 184 -9.43 18.95 -9.88
CA ASP A 184 -10.54 19.89 -9.67
C ASP A 184 -10.68 20.26 -8.20
N TYR A 185 -10.57 19.28 -7.31
CA TYR A 185 -10.71 19.50 -5.87
C TYR A 185 -9.54 20.29 -5.29
N THR A 186 -8.30 20.02 -5.72
CA THR A 186 -7.11 20.76 -5.27
C THR A 186 -7.14 22.21 -5.74
N ASN A 187 -7.56 22.48 -6.98
CA ASN A 187 -7.78 23.86 -7.45
C ASN A 187 -8.79 24.62 -6.58
N LYS A 188 -9.93 23.98 -6.29
CA LYS A 188 -10.97 24.59 -5.44
C LYS A 188 -10.48 24.85 -4.02
N HIS A 189 -9.81 23.87 -3.41
CA HIS A 189 -9.26 23.97 -2.06
C HIS A 189 -8.21 25.09 -1.96
N PHE A 190 -7.22 25.10 -2.86
CA PHE A 190 -6.17 26.13 -2.87
C PHE A 190 -6.74 27.52 -3.09
N GLN A 191 -7.72 27.68 -4.00
CA GLN A 191 -8.39 28.96 -4.19
C GLN A 191 -9.04 29.43 -2.88
N HIS A 192 -9.78 28.56 -2.20
CA HIS A 192 -10.45 28.91 -0.95
C HIS A 192 -9.47 29.25 0.17
N GLU A 193 -8.38 28.48 0.31
CA GLU A 193 -7.33 28.76 1.28
C GLU A 193 -6.62 30.08 0.99
N GLU A 194 -6.33 30.38 -0.28
CA GLU A 194 -5.74 31.64 -0.72
C GLU A 194 -6.65 32.85 -0.46
N GLU A 195 -7.95 32.72 -0.71
CA GLU A 195 -8.94 33.74 -0.38
C GLU A 195 -9.02 33.97 1.14
N TYR A 196 -8.95 32.90 1.94
CA TYR A 196 -8.90 32.99 3.39
C TYR A 196 -7.63 33.71 3.87
N MET A 197 -6.47 33.30 3.37
CA MET A 197 -5.18 33.93 3.67
C MET A 197 -5.13 35.41 3.27
N GLU A 198 -5.72 35.77 2.13
CA GLU A 198 -5.84 37.16 1.69
C GLU A 198 -6.73 37.97 2.64
N SER A 199 -7.85 37.39 3.08
CA SER A 199 -8.80 38.04 4.00
C SER A 199 -8.16 38.39 5.36
N ILE A 200 -7.20 37.60 5.80
CA ILE A 200 -6.45 37.85 7.03
C ILE A 200 -5.12 38.59 6.80
N GLN A 201 -4.74 38.89 5.54
CA GLN A 201 -3.46 39.51 5.18
C GLN A 201 -2.23 38.67 5.57
N TYR A 202 -2.30 37.35 5.37
CA TYR A 202 -1.24 36.42 5.72
C TYR A 202 0.05 36.71 4.92
N PRO A 203 1.20 36.94 5.56
CA PRO A 203 2.40 37.46 4.90
C PRO A 203 3.11 36.46 3.98
N LYS A 204 2.82 35.15 4.11
CA LYS A 204 3.44 34.11 3.28
C LYS A 204 2.53 33.64 2.13
N LEU A 205 1.42 34.33 1.88
CA LEU A 205 0.47 34.01 0.81
C LEU A 205 1.17 33.74 -0.54
N ASP A 206 2.08 34.63 -0.95
CA ASP A 206 2.79 34.48 -2.23
C ASP A 206 3.65 33.21 -2.31
N ALA A 207 4.17 32.74 -1.17
CA ALA A 207 4.96 31.51 -1.12
C ALA A 207 4.07 30.27 -1.23
N GLN A 208 2.92 30.24 -0.56
CA GLN A 208 1.94 29.15 -0.69
C GLN A 208 1.35 29.10 -2.10
N LYS A 209 0.95 30.24 -2.69
CA LYS A 209 0.48 30.31 -4.09
C LYS A 209 1.44 29.65 -5.08
N ARG A 210 2.75 29.88 -4.91
CA ARG A 210 3.78 29.22 -5.73
C ARG A 210 3.82 27.71 -5.51
N ALA A 211 3.69 27.24 -4.27
CA ALA A 211 3.66 25.82 -3.96
C ALA A 211 2.40 25.15 -4.56
N HIS A 212 1.23 25.79 -4.45
CA HIS A 212 -0.03 25.33 -5.04
C HIS A 212 0.07 25.23 -6.55
N THR A 213 0.59 26.29 -7.19
CA THR A 213 0.76 26.32 -8.66
C THR A 213 1.69 25.20 -9.11
N ALA A 214 2.83 25.02 -8.45
CA ALA A 214 3.78 23.95 -8.79
C ALA A 214 3.17 22.55 -8.62
N PHE A 215 2.31 22.35 -7.62
CA PHE A 215 1.60 21.08 -7.44
C PHE A 215 0.59 20.82 -8.56
N ILE A 216 -0.23 21.81 -8.92
CA ILE A 216 -1.18 21.69 -10.04
C ILE A 216 -0.45 21.45 -11.36
N GLU A 217 0.64 22.18 -11.62
CA GLU A 217 1.48 21.97 -12.80
C GLU A 217 2.03 20.55 -12.85
N LYS A 218 2.48 20.00 -11.71
CA LYS A 218 2.97 18.62 -11.66
C LYS A 218 1.86 17.60 -11.93
N LEU A 219 0.65 17.81 -11.42
CA LEU A 219 -0.50 16.95 -11.74
C LEU A 219 -0.85 16.97 -13.23
N VAL A 220 -0.77 18.13 -13.87
CA VAL A 220 -1.02 18.28 -15.32
C VAL A 220 0.09 17.62 -16.13
N ASP A 221 1.36 17.79 -15.74
CA ASP A 221 2.53 17.17 -16.36
C ASP A 221 2.44 15.64 -16.34
N ILE A 222 2.14 15.07 -15.17
CA ILE A 222 1.88 13.63 -14.96
C ILE A 222 0.77 13.14 -15.91
N ASN A 223 -0.34 13.88 -16.02
CA ASN A 223 -1.49 13.48 -16.86
C ASN A 223 -1.15 13.49 -18.36
N ILE A 224 -0.32 14.42 -18.84
CA ILE A 224 -0.03 14.58 -20.27
C ILE A 224 1.13 13.69 -20.74
N HIS A 225 2.19 13.58 -19.95
CA HIS A 225 3.45 12.96 -20.38
C HIS A 225 3.56 11.47 -20.03
N GLU A 226 2.74 10.97 -19.11
CA GLU A 226 2.80 9.59 -18.64
C GLU A 226 1.63 8.75 -19.18
N LEU A 227 0.89 9.23 -20.20
CA LEU A 227 -0.23 8.48 -20.82
C LEU A 227 0.17 7.06 -21.26
N ASP A 228 1.38 6.91 -21.82
CA ASP A 228 1.91 5.61 -22.24
C ASP A 228 2.25 4.71 -21.03
N ASP A 229 2.66 5.29 -19.90
CA ASP A 229 2.95 4.56 -18.65
C ASP A 229 1.66 4.24 -17.87
N ILE A 230 0.64 5.10 -17.94
CA ILE A 230 -0.71 4.82 -17.44
C ILE A 230 -1.35 3.69 -18.24
N ASP A 231 -1.02 3.49 -19.52
CA ASP A 231 -1.58 2.37 -20.30
C ASP A 231 -0.79 1.06 -20.07
N ASN A 232 0.55 1.12 -20.09
CA ASN A 232 1.40 -0.06 -20.07
C ASN A 232 1.89 -0.51 -18.67
N ASN A 233 1.93 0.40 -17.68
CA ASN A 233 2.51 0.21 -16.35
C ASN A 233 1.60 0.72 -15.21
N GLN A 234 0.27 0.57 -15.36
CA GLN A 234 -0.79 1.07 -14.45
C GLN A 234 -0.49 0.93 -12.94
N GLN A 235 0.03 -0.23 -12.53
CA GLN A 235 0.31 -0.53 -11.14
C GLN A 235 1.43 0.34 -10.58
N GLN A 236 2.58 0.39 -11.28
CA GLN A 236 3.73 1.19 -10.86
C GLN A 236 3.40 2.68 -10.85
N TYR A 237 2.68 3.13 -11.88
CA TYR A 237 2.22 4.52 -11.97
C TYR A 237 1.40 4.93 -10.74
N LEU A 238 0.42 4.10 -10.35
CA LEU A 238 -0.42 4.39 -9.19
C LEU A 238 0.38 4.44 -7.87
N GLU A 239 1.35 3.55 -7.70
CA GLU A 239 2.24 3.53 -6.53
C GLU A 239 3.07 4.83 -6.44
N GLU A 240 3.69 5.25 -7.54
CA GLU A 240 4.47 6.49 -7.62
C GLU A 240 3.60 7.74 -7.41
N LEU A 241 2.39 7.76 -7.99
CA LEU A 241 1.42 8.83 -7.79
C LEU A 241 1.07 8.97 -6.31
N ILE A 242 0.74 7.88 -5.63
CA ILE A 242 0.38 7.91 -4.21
C ILE A 242 1.52 8.40 -3.34
N ASP A 243 2.73 7.91 -3.56
CA ASP A 243 3.91 8.32 -2.79
C ASP A 243 4.15 9.83 -2.91
N TYR A 244 4.00 10.36 -4.13
CA TYR A 244 4.08 11.80 -4.38
C TYR A 244 2.97 12.57 -3.65
N LEU A 245 1.71 12.15 -3.78
CA LEU A 245 0.55 12.82 -3.20
C LEU A 245 0.61 12.84 -1.68
N LEU A 246 0.88 11.70 -1.04
CA LEU A 246 0.99 11.60 0.41
C LEU A 246 2.13 12.45 0.96
N SER A 247 3.28 12.43 0.28
CA SER A 247 4.45 13.22 0.68
C SER A 247 4.15 14.71 0.59
N TRP A 248 3.65 15.18 -0.57
CA TRP A 248 3.37 16.60 -0.76
C TRP A 248 2.27 17.08 0.18
N LEU A 249 1.13 16.38 0.24
CA LEU A 249 -0.02 16.79 1.06
C LEU A 249 0.34 16.82 2.55
N SER A 250 1.02 15.79 3.05
CA SER A 250 1.43 15.73 4.45
C SER A 250 2.42 16.84 4.80
N GLU A 251 3.42 17.07 3.95
CA GLU A 251 4.41 18.11 4.22
C GLU A 251 3.83 19.51 4.11
N HIS A 252 2.97 19.76 3.12
CA HIS A 252 2.34 21.04 2.89
C HIS A 252 1.48 21.44 4.10
N ILE A 253 0.55 20.57 4.51
CA ILE A 253 -0.34 20.84 5.65
C ILE A 253 0.48 21.11 6.92
N LEU A 254 1.47 20.27 7.22
CA LEU A 254 2.23 20.38 8.46
C LEU A 254 3.17 21.60 8.48
N LYS A 255 3.77 21.96 7.35
CA LYS A 255 4.81 23.01 7.29
C LYS A 255 4.28 24.35 6.79
N ALA A 256 3.09 24.42 6.22
CA ALA A 256 2.46 25.64 5.71
C ALA A 256 1.10 25.88 6.37
N ASP A 257 0.09 25.07 6.10
CA ASP A 257 -1.32 25.37 6.41
C ASP A 257 -1.57 25.45 7.91
N CYS A 258 -0.94 24.56 8.70
CA CYS A 258 -0.99 24.60 10.16
C CYS A 258 -0.38 25.87 10.76
N LEU A 259 0.42 26.66 10.02
CA LEU A 259 1.00 27.92 10.50
C LEU A 259 0.08 29.14 10.30
N ILE A 260 -0.91 29.05 9.41
CA ILE A 260 -1.91 30.09 9.17
C ILE A 260 -2.66 30.49 10.47
N PRO A 261 -3.29 29.56 11.22
CA PRO A 261 -4.01 29.86 12.46
C PRO A 261 -3.10 30.38 13.58
N GLU A 262 -1.82 30.00 13.59
CA GLU A 262 -0.85 30.45 14.59
C GLU A 262 -0.57 31.95 14.43
N TRP A 263 -0.34 32.38 13.19
CA TRP A 263 -0.14 33.78 12.87
C TRP A 263 -1.36 34.64 13.21
N GLU A 264 -2.58 34.15 12.90
CA GLU A 264 -3.81 34.88 13.22
C GLU A 264 -3.97 35.11 14.74
N LYS A 265 -3.59 34.13 15.56
CA LYS A 265 -3.59 34.24 17.02
C LYS A 265 -2.58 35.28 17.51
N GLU A 266 -1.38 35.31 16.93
CA GLU A 266 -0.34 36.29 17.28
C GLU A 266 -0.77 37.73 16.97
N GLN A 267 -1.45 37.96 15.83
CA GLN A 267 -1.96 39.30 15.50
C GLN A 267 -3.04 39.77 16.50
N LYS A 268 -3.94 38.87 16.92
CA LYS A 268 -4.98 39.18 17.92
C LYS A 268 -4.44 39.41 19.33
N GLN A 269 -3.23 38.94 19.66
CA GLN A 269 -2.58 39.16 20.95
C GLN A 269 -1.73 40.43 20.99
N ASN A 270 -1.29 40.91 19.82
CA ASN A 270 -0.40 42.08 19.69
C ASN A 270 -1.11 43.35 19.21
N GLY A 271 -2.42 43.29 18.93
CA GLY A 271 -3.28 44.44 18.57
C GLY A 271 -4.27 44.79 19.65
#